data_AF-A0A261UGC8-F1
#
_entry.id   AF-A0A261UGC8-F1
#
_cell.length_a   1.000
_cell.length_b   1.000
_cell.length_c   1.000
_cell.angle_alpha   90.00
_cell.angle_beta   90.00
_cell.angle_gamma   90.00
#
_symmetry.space_group_name_H-M   'P 1'
#
loop_
_entity.id
_entity.type
_entity.pdbx_description
1 polymer ?
#
loop_
_entity_poly.entity_id
_entity_poly.type
_entity_poly.pdbx_seq_one_letter_code
_entity_poly.pdbx_strand_id
1 'polypeptide(L)'
;MPTSPAVEFPAWSASYQGTISSRKIRVEFKRVADHVSGNYCYEPCDSNKILKLRLEGSWQANGVGMQEYDQTAAGKDKPVTGHWEMRPNGAGWTGTWASPDGKRSLPVTLGPAPGAHAFPYEIRLAADRMPDPGGACATDVPHVTQIRLYKDGRLVQALPTDSVGTCRIFVPETPDINFDGWPDLTLAQFLPAGPNIPTSAWIYEPATGKFDDVSATMEQMTSPNFDTANKLVWDFQRGSCCDHYVTIAKWKGKELVQVEQGESFFQPVRTNGKIRYCYVMPTYRDGHVEYPDVTWNAGDRLLPRNPSECDADPPESWERVHMEVYLRDTRNGDISHEYSEKVQMETVEIKGKRMKCPYVQLLDNGQVAAVTLKDPNYCTASK
;
A
#
# COMPACT_ATOMS: atom_id res chain seq x y z
N MET A 1 -17.76 -26.29 11.61
CA MET A 1 -17.32 -26.71 10.27
C MET A 1 -17.78 -25.62 9.31
N PRO A 2 -16.94 -25.10 8.41
CA PRO A 2 -17.43 -24.17 7.40
C PRO A 2 -18.48 -24.90 6.57
N THR A 3 -19.70 -24.37 6.53
CA THR A 3 -20.72 -24.80 5.58
C THR A 3 -20.14 -24.73 4.17
N SER A 4 -20.42 -25.73 3.34
CA SER A 4 -20.04 -25.66 1.92
C SER A 4 -20.49 -24.33 1.32
N PRO A 5 -19.66 -23.67 0.48
CA PRO A 5 -20.02 -22.38 -0.09
C PRO A 5 -21.34 -22.51 -0.85
N ALA A 6 -22.26 -21.59 -0.57
CA ALA A 6 -23.62 -21.64 -1.12
C ALA A 6 -23.68 -21.06 -2.53
N VAL A 7 -22.76 -20.18 -2.89
CA VAL A 7 -22.72 -19.51 -4.19
C VAL A 7 -21.31 -19.40 -4.75
N GLU A 8 -21.23 -19.14 -6.05
CA GLU A 8 -19.99 -18.87 -6.76
C GLU A 8 -20.21 -17.78 -7.80
N PHE A 9 -19.29 -16.82 -7.90
CA PHE A 9 -19.40 -15.69 -8.83
C PHE A 9 -18.03 -15.18 -9.30
N PRO A 10 -17.91 -14.63 -10.52
CA PRO A 10 -16.66 -14.03 -10.99
C PRO A 10 -16.23 -12.85 -10.13
N ALA A 11 -14.95 -12.78 -9.76
CA ALA A 11 -14.40 -11.58 -9.15
C ALA A 11 -12.90 -11.46 -9.41
N TRP A 12 -12.47 -10.29 -9.87
CA TRP A 12 -11.06 -9.98 -10.15
C TRP A 12 -10.84 -8.47 -10.22
N SER A 13 -9.60 -8.06 -9.97
CA SER A 13 -9.10 -6.72 -10.21
C SER A 13 -7.90 -6.81 -11.16
N ALA A 14 -7.84 -5.93 -12.16
CA ALA A 14 -6.76 -5.93 -13.14
C ALA A 14 -6.50 -4.54 -13.71
N SER A 15 -5.21 -4.27 -13.96
CA SER A 15 -4.74 -3.02 -14.56
C SER A 15 -4.37 -3.22 -16.03
N TYR A 16 -4.78 -2.27 -16.86
CA TYR A 16 -4.54 -2.28 -18.30
C TYR A 16 -3.95 -0.96 -18.76
N GLN A 17 -3.22 -1.02 -19.88
CA GLN A 17 -2.76 0.15 -20.62
C GLN A 17 -3.29 0.09 -22.04
N GLY A 18 -3.49 1.24 -22.66
CA GLY A 18 -4.07 1.27 -23.99
C GLY A 18 -4.32 2.66 -24.54
N THR A 19 -5.29 2.76 -25.44
CA THR A 19 -5.68 4.04 -26.04
C THR A 19 -7.19 4.24 -26.12
N ILE A 20 -7.59 5.50 -26.08
CA ILE A 20 -8.86 5.99 -26.64
C ILE A 20 -8.49 6.80 -27.87
N SER A 21 -8.81 6.29 -29.06
CA SER A 21 -8.26 6.77 -30.33
C SER A 21 -6.72 6.78 -30.28
N SER A 22 -6.07 7.95 -30.38
CA SER A 22 -4.62 8.10 -30.34
C SER A 22 -4.06 8.45 -28.95
N ARG A 23 -4.91 8.67 -27.94
CA ARG A 23 -4.46 9.10 -26.61
C ARG A 23 -4.22 7.91 -25.70
N LYS A 24 -3.02 7.85 -25.11
CA LYS A 24 -2.65 6.79 -24.16
C LYS A 24 -3.41 6.94 -22.85
N ILE A 25 -3.88 5.82 -22.34
CA ILE A 25 -4.61 5.71 -21.07
C ILE A 25 -4.11 4.54 -20.24
N ARG A 26 -4.33 4.65 -18.94
CA ARG A 26 -4.23 3.55 -17.97
C ARG A 26 -5.58 3.37 -17.32
N VAL A 27 -5.99 2.12 -17.15
CA VAL A 27 -7.30 1.73 -16.62
C VAL A 27 -7.12 0.69 -15.53
N GLU A 28 -7.84 0.84 -14.44
CA GLU A 28 -7.98 -0.17 -13.39
C GLU A 28 -9.42 -0.66 -13.39
N PHE A 29 -9.63 -1.96 -13.62
CA PHE A 29 -10.94 -2.58 -13.61
C PHE A 29 -11.10 -3.52 -12.43
N LYS A 30 -12.33 -3.56 -11.91
CA LYS A 30 -12.79 -4.51 -10.91
C LYS A 30 -14.11 -5.10 -11.36
N ARG A 31 -14.21 -6.43 -11.29
CA ARG A 31 -15.45 -7.17 -11.49
C ARG A 31 -15.87 -7.85 -10.20
N VAL A 32 -17.15 -7.77 -9.87
CA VAL A 32 -17.80 -8.56 -8.82
C VAL A 32 -19.15 -9.03 -9.35
N ALA A 33 -19.30 -10.34 -9.53
CA ALA A 33 -20.42 -10.94 -10.23
C ALA A 33 -20.62 -10.26 -11.60
N ASP A 34 -21.78 -9.64 -11.82
CA ASP A 34 -22.06 -8.91 -13.06
C ASP A 34 -21.73 -7.43 -12.96
N HIS A 35 -21.39 -6.89 -11.79
CA HIS A 35 -21.00 -5.50 -11.67
C HIS A 35 -19.54 -5.32 -12.09
N VAL A 36 -19.31 -4.32 -12.94
CA VAL A 36 -17.96 -3.91 -13.35
C VAL A 36 -17.80 -2.44 -13.04
N SER A 37 -16.70 -2.11 -12.37
CA SER A 37 -16.33 -0.75 -12.05
C SER A 37 -14.85 -0.53 -12.28
N GLY A 38 -14.43 0.72 -12.29
CA GLY A 38 -13.03 1.04 -12.51
C GLY A 38 -12.74 2.52 -12.49
N ASN A 39 -11.47 2.83 -12.69
CA ASN A 39 -11.01 4.20 -12.84
C ASN A 39 -10.00 4.27 -13.98
N TYR A 40 -9.89 5.43 -14.62
CA TYR A 40 -8.90 5.61 -15.66
C TYR A 40 -8.36 7.04 -15.73
N CYS A 41 -7.24 7.19 -16.41
CA CYS A 41 -6.56 8.46 -16.63
C CYS A 41 -5.88 8.46 -18.00
N TYR A 42 -5.69 9.65 -18.54
CA TYR A 42 -4.78 9.87 -19.66
C TYR A 42 -3.35 10.01 -19.15
N GLU A 43 -2.41 9.40 -19.85
CA GLU A 43 -0.99 9.49 -19.51
C GLU A 43 -0.45 10.92 -19.73
N PRO A 44 0.42 11.46 -18.85
CA PRO A 44 1.03 10.80 -17.69
C PRO A 44 0.09 10.70 -16.48
N CYS A 45 -0.08 9.48 -15.99
CA CYS A 45 -0.98 9.13 -14.90
C CYS A 45 -0.26 8.98 -13.54
N ASP A 46 -0.93 9.45 -12.49
CA ASP A 46 -0.51 9.30 -11.09
C ASP A 46 -1.71 8.87 -10.22
N SER A 47 -1.45 8.55 -8.96
CA SER A 47 -2.45 8.05 -8.00
C SER A 47 -3.61 9.01 -7.75
N ASN A 48 -3.42 10.32 -7.95
CA ASN A 48 -4.50 11.31 -7.81
C ASN A 48 -5.29 11.47 -9.11
N LYS A 49 -4.65 11.34 -10.28
CA LYS A 49 -5.30 11.45 -11.58
C LYS A 49 -6.17 10.25 -11.92
N ILE A 50 -5.74 9.04 -11.57
CA ILE A 50 -6.51 7.82 -11.87
C ILE A 50 -7.92 7.91 -11.28
N LEU A 51 -8.08 8.47 -10.08
CA LEU A 51 -9.37 8.59 -9.37
C LEU A 51 -10.35 9.63 -9.94
N LYS A 52 -9.96 10.39 -10.98
CA LYS A 52 -10.78 11.49 -11.50
C LYS A 52 -11.87 11.03 -12.45
N LEU A 53 -11.63 9.98 -13.24
CA LEU A 53 -12.61 9.44 -14.17
C LEU A 53 -12.99 8.04 -13.71
N ARG A 54 -14.23 7.89 -13.27
CA ARG A 54 -14.78 6.64 -12.76
C ARG A 54 -15.63 5.98 -13.83
N LEU A 55 -15.56 4.65 -13.90
CA LEU A 55 -16.35 3.79 -14.76
C LEU A 55 -17.26 2.92 -13.89
N GLU A 56 -18.53 2.81 -14.27
CA GLU A 56 -19.48 1.90 -13.63
C GLU A 56 -20.39 1.27 -14.67
N GLY A 57 -20.65 -0.03 -14.53
CA GLY A 57 -21.52 -0.72 -15.44
C GLY A 57 -21.79 -2.16 -15.06
N SER A 58 -22.13 -2.94 -16.07
CA SER A 58 -22.46 -4.35 -15.87
C SER A 58 -21.98 -5.20 -17.03
N TRP A 59 -21.63 -6.44 -16.69
CA TRP A 59 -21.36 -7.50 -17.62
C TRP A 59 -22.61 -7.83 -18.42
N GLN A 60 -22.43 -8.01 -19.72
CA GLN A 60 -23.45 -8.42 -20.67
C GLN A 60 -22.97 -9.69 -21.37
N ALA A 61 -23.84 -10.35 -22.15
CA ALA A 61 -23.57 -11.67 -22.72
C ALA A 61 -22.17 -11.85 -23.34
N ASN A 62 -21.63 -10.81 -24.01
CA ASN A 62 -20.32 -10.88 -24.69
C ASN A 62 -19.41 -9.67 -24.41
N GLY A 63 -19.57 -8.98 -23.29
CA GLY A 63 -18.81 -7.76 -23.02
C GLY A 63 -19.28 -7.00 -21.80
N VAL A 64 -18.89 -5.73 -21.72
CA VAL A 64 -19.28 -4.83 -20.64
C VAL A 64 -19.72 -3.50 -21.24
N GLY A 65 -20.86 -3.00 -20.75
CA GLY A 65 -21.34 -1.65 -20.98
C GLY A 65 -21.15 -0.83 -19.71
N MET A 66 -20.46 0.31 -19.79
CA MET A 66 -20.17 1.19 -18.65
C MET A 66 -20.47 2.65 -18.95
N GLN A 67 -20.82 3.39 -17.91
CA GLN A 67 -20.91 4.85 -17.91
C GLN A 67 -19.64 5.43 -17.28
N GLU A 68 -19.17 6.52 -17.85
CA GLU A 68 -18.04 7.30 -17.35
C GLU A 68 -18.55 8.53 -16.58
N TYR A 69 -17.91 8.83 -15.45
CA TYR A 69 -18.22 9.97 -14.60
C TYR A 69 -16.97 10.77 -14.26
N ASP A 70 -17.03 12.08 -14.42
CA ASP A 70 -16.02 13.01 -13.91
C ASP A 70 -16.26 13.28 -12.41
N GLN A 71 -15.39 12.73 -11.57
CA GLN A 71 -15.44 12.89 -10.12
C GLN A 71 -15.08 14.32 -9.67
N THR A 72 -14.44 15.11 -10.53
CA THR A 72 -14.04 16.49 -10.21
C THR A 72 -15.19 17.49 -10.40
N ALA A 73 -16.26 17.11 -11.09
CA ALA A 73 -17.44 17.95 -11.27
C ALA A 73 -18.11 18.30 -9.93
N ALA A 74 -18.59 19.54 -9.82
CA ALA A 74 -19.30 20.02 -8.63
C ALA A 74 -20.66 19.32 -8.47
N GLY A 75 -21.10 19.15 -7.22
CA GLY A 75 -22.37 18.51 -6.89
C GLY A 75 -22.24 17.05 -6.44
N LYS A 76 -23.33 16.53 -5.86
CA LYS A 76 -23.42 15.13 -5.40
C LYS A 76 -23.58 14.18 -6.58
N ASP A 77 -24.38 14.57 -7.57
CA ASP A 77 -24.60 13.79 -8.77
C ASP A 77 -23.50 14.10 -9.78
N LYS A 78 -22.64 13.11 -10.02
CA LYS A 78 -21.56 13.24 -11.01
C LYS A 78 -22.13 13.07 -12.40
N PRO A 79 -21.87 14.00 -13.34
CA PRO A 79 -22.42 13.91 -14.69
C PRO A 79 -21.80 12.73 -15.44
N VAL A 80 -22.60 12.09 -16.28
CA VAL A 80 -22.10 11.11 -17.24
C VAL A 80 -21.35 11.86 -18.34
N THR A 81 -20.07 11.55 -18.52
CA THR A 81 -19.20 12.18 -19.52
C THR A 81 -18.90 11.28 -20.72
N GLY A 82 -19.28 10.01 -20.66
CA GLY A 82 -19.20 9.10 -21.79
C GLY A 82 -19.76 7.71 -21.50
N HIS A 83 -19.80 6.89 -22.53
CA HIS A 83 -20.25 5.51 -22.49
C HIS A 83 -19.18 4.60 -23.09
N TRP A 84 -18.90 3.49 -22.42
CA TRP A 84 -17.95 2.48 -22.87
C TRP A 84 -18.69 1.20 -23.22
N GLU A 85 -18.41 0.66 -24.40
CA GLU A 85 -18.85 -0.66 -24.82
C GLU A 85 -17.61 -1.47 -25.18
N MET A 86 -17.32 -2.50 -24.40
CA MET A 86 -16.06 -3.24 -24.51
C MET A 86 -16.29 -4.75 -24.55
N ARG A 87 -15.41 -5.45 -25.25
CA ARG A 87 -15.37 -6.92 -25.30
C ARG A 87 -13.96 -7.42 -25.00
N PRO A 88 -13.83 -8.56 -24.29
CA PRO A 88 -12.55 -9.24 -24.15
C PRO A 88 -11.97 -9.56 -25.53
N ASN A 89 -10.66 -9.35 -25.69
CA ASN A 89 -9.91 -9.73 -26.89
C ASN A 89 -8.56 -10.31 -26.47
N GLY A 90 -8.47 -11.64 -26.39
CA GLY A 90 -7.32 -12.31 -25.78
C GLY A 90 -7.13 -11.88 -24.33
N ALA A 91 -5.92 -11.41 -24.00
CA ALA A 91 -5.56 -10.89 -22.68
C ALA A 91 -6.00 -9.44 -22.41
N GLY A 92 -6.57 -8.77 -23.41
CA GLY A 92 -6.93 -7.36 -23.36
C GLY A 92 -8.39 -7.12 -23.71
N TRP A 93 -8.67 -5.90 -24.15
CA TRP A 93 -10.01 -5.45 -24.46
C TRP A 93 -10.04 -4.61 -25.73
N THR A 94 -11.14 -4.71 -26.46
CA THR A 94 -11.43 -3.82 -27.60
C THR A 94 -12.85 -3.30 -27.48
N GLY A 95 -13.07 -2.06 -27.91
CA GLY A 95 -14.38 -1.44 -27.72
C GLY A 95 -14.47 -0.04 -28.29
N THR A 96 -15.46 0.70 -27.81
CA THR A 96 -15.69 2.10 -28.17
C THR A 96 -16.05 2.92 -26.95
N TRP A 97 -15.53 4.14 -26.91
CA TRP A 97 -16.02 5.22 -26.08
C TRP A 97 -16.98 6.07 -26.91
N ALA A 98 -18.12 6.48 -26.37
CA ALA A 98 -19.06 7.39 -26.99
C ALA A 98 -19.34 8.60 -26.10
N SER A 99 -19.55 9.77 -26.71
CA SER A 99 -20.01 10.97 -25.99
C SER A 99 -21.39 10.73 -25.35
N PRO A 100 -21.79 11.50 -24.32
CA PRO A 100 -23.09 11.32 -23.66
C PRO A 100 -24.29 11.42 -24.61
N ASP A 101 -24.15 12.20 -25.69
CA ASP A 101 -25.16 12.35 -26.74
C ASP A 101 -25.01 11.37 -27.92
N GLY A 102 -24.01 10.47 -27.86
CA GLY A 102 -23.72 9.47 -28.88
C GLY A 102 -23.16 10.00 -30.20
N LYS A 103 -22.98 11.31 -30.37
CA LYS A 103 -22.54 11.90 -31.64
C LYS A 103 -21.08 11.65 -31.97
N ARG A 104 -20.25 11.45 -30.95
CA ARG A 104 -18.82 11.13 -31.11
C ARG A 104 -18.59 9.72 -30.60
N SER A 105 -17.92 8.91 -31.39
CA SER A 105 -17.44 7.58 -30.99
C SER A 105 -15.94 7.46 -31.30
N LEU A 106 -15.19 6.89 -30.37
CA LEU A 106 -13.74 6.70 -30.45
C LEU A 106 -13.41 5.23 -30.15
N PRO A 107 -12.52 4.59 -30.92
CA PRO A 107 -12.10 3.23 -30.63
C PRO A 107 -11.31 3.19 -29.33
N VAL A 108 -11.50 2.11 -28.57
CA VAL A 108 -10.76 1.80 -27.35
C VAL A 108 -10.04 0.49 -27.54
N THR A 109 -8.77 0.42 -27.16
CA THR A 109 -7.99 -0.82 -27.14
C THR A 109 -7.15 -0.82 -25.88
N LEU A 110 -7.24 -1.90 -25.10
CA LEU A 110 -6.49 -2.11 -23.87
C LEU A 110 -5.76 -3.44 -23.95
N GLY A 111 -4.59 -3.52 -23.31
CA GLY A 111 -3.84 -4.75 -23.08
C GLY A 111 -3.19 -4.74 -21.70
N PRO A 112 -2.62 -5.88 -21.27
CA PRO A 112 -1.79 -5.91 -20.06
C PRO A 112 -0.59 -4.97 -20.20
N ALA A 113 0.06 -4.66 -19.09
CA ALA A 113 1.30 -3.90 -19.12
C ALA A 113 2.35 -4.57 -20.04
N PRO A 114 3.19 -3.81 -20.75
CA PRO A 114 4.23 -4.38 -21.60
C PRO A 114 5.12 -5.37 -20.82
N GLY A 115 5.28 -6.58 -21.34
CA GLY A 115 6.09 -7.64 -20.72
C GLY A 115 5.37 -8.50 -19.68
N ALA A 116 4.14 -8.16 -19.28
CA ALA A 116 3.35 -8.99 -18.37
C ALA A 116 2.62 -10.12 -19.13
N HIS A 117 2.67 -11.33 -18.58
CA HIS A 117 1.84 -12.43 -19.05
C HIS A 117 0.37 -12.24 -18.70
N ALA A 118 -0.52 -12.79 -19.53
CA ALA A 118 -1.94 -12.80 -19.25
C ALA A 118 -2.25 -13.74 -18.08
N PHE A 119 -3.21 -13.36 -17.24
CA PHE A 119 -3.68 -14.26 -16.20
C PHE A 119 -4.37 -15.49 -16.84
N PRO A 120 -3.94 -16.74 -16.51
CA PRO A 120 -4.28 -17.91 -17.33
C PRO A 120 -5.67 -18.51 -17.03
N TYR A 121 -6.41 -17.99 -16.05
CA TYR A 121 -7.66 -18.57 -15.57
C TYR A 121 -8.80 -17.56 -15.44
N GLU A 122 -10.03 -18.05 -15.53
CA GLU A 122 -11.17 -17.34 -14.97
C GLU A 122 -11.16 -17.47 -13.44
N ILE A 123 -11.25 -16.34 -12.75
CA ILE A 123 -11.29 -16.27 -11.28
C ILE A 123 -12.74 -16.17 -10.83
N ARG A 124 -13.14 -17.09 -9.95
CA ARG A 124 -14.42 -17.04 -9.23
C ARG A 124 -14.19 -17.15 -7.73
N LEU A 125 -15.02 -16.47 -6.96
CA LEU A 125 -15.04 -16.61 -5.51
C LEU A 125 -16.17 -17.54 -5.10
N ALA A 126 -15.89 -18.44 -4.15
CA ALA A 126 -16.90 -19.26 -3.50
C ALA A 126 -17.22 -18.66 -2.12
N ALA A 127 -18.48 -18.34 -1.87
CA ALA A 127 -18.93 -17.63 -0.68
C ALA A 127 -20.21 -18.22 -0.08
N ASP A 128 -20.54 -17.79 1.13
CA ASP A 128 -21.77 -18.15 1.84
C ASP A 128 -23.05 -17.54 1.21
N ARG A 129 -22.94 -16.45 0.46
CA ARG A 129 -24.05 -15.77 -0.26
C ARG A 129 -23.54 -14.82 -1.35
N MET A 130 -24.45 -14.34 -2.20
CA MET A 130 -24.12 -13.36 -3.24
C MET A 130 -23.80 -12.00 -2.61
N PRO A 131 -22.83 -11.24 -3.15
CA PRO A 131 -22.63 -9.85 -2.76
C PRO A 131 -23.83 -9.00 -3.17
N ASP A 132 -24.16 -8.01 -2.35
CA ASP A 132 -25.18 -7.02 -2.70
C ASP A 132 -24.73 -6.24 -3.97
N PRO A 133 -25.55 -6.19 -5.03
CA PRO A 133 -25.26 -5.37 -6.21
C PRO A 133 -25.31 -3.87 -5.89
N GLY A 134 -25.92 -3.47 -4.77
CA GLY A 134 -26.01 -2.10 -4.31
C GLY A 134 -24.68 -1.51 -3.88
N GLY A 135 -24.37 -0.29 -4.33
CA GLY A 135 -23.13 0.40 -4.02
C GLY A 135 -23.00 0.95 -2.58
N ALA A 136 -23.96 0.69 -1.70
CA ALA A 136 -23.89 1.13 -0.30
C ALA A 136 -22.92 0.24 0.51
N CYS A 137 -22.42 0.75 1.63
CA CYS A 137 -21.65 -0.08 2.56
C CYS A 137 -22.59 -1.10 3.21
N ALA A 138 -22.42 -2.38 2.87
CA ALA A 138 -23.20 -3.45 3.44
C ALA A 138 -22.64 -3.81 4.83
N THR A 139 -23.54 -4.02 5.80
CA THR A 139 -23.19 -4.46 7.16
C THR A 139 -23.01 -5.98 7.27
N ASP A 140 -23.41 -6.74 6.24
CA ASP A 140 -23.39 -8.19 6.20
C ASP A 140 -22.68 -8.66 4.93
N VAL A 141 -21.37 -8.46 4.89
CA VAL A 141 -20.54 -8.82 3.74
C VAL A 141 -20.42 -10.34 3.62
N PRO A 142 -20.50 -10.93 2.41
CA PRO A 142 -20.28 -12.36 2.21
C PRO A 142 -18.92 -12.83 2.73
N HIS A 143 -18.91 -14.01 3.32
CA HIS A 143 -17.70 -14.72 3.72
C HIS A 143 -17.19 -15.57 2.56
N VAL A 144 -16.02 -15.22 2.04
CA VAL A 144 -15.34 -15.92 0.96
C VAL A 144 -14.42 -16.99 1.55
N THR A 145 -14.65 -18.23 1.14
CA THR A 145 -13.91 -19.40 1.67
C THR A 145 -12.95 -20.01 0.65
N GLN A 146 -13.13 -19.72 -0.65
CA GLN A 146 -12.23 -20.19 -1.70
C GLN A 146 -12.14 -19.21 -2.86
N ILE A 147 -10.96 -19.16 -3.49
CA ILE A 147 -10.79 -18.72 -4.88
C ILE A 147 -10.81 -19.97 -5.75
N ARG A 148 -11.66 -20.00 -6.78
CA ARG A 148 -11.78 -21.12 -7.73
C ARG A 148 -11.31 -20.65 -9.10
N LEU A 149 -10.38 -21.42 -9.67
CA LEU A 149 -9.72 -21.12 -10.93
C LEU A 149 -10.24 -22.06 -12.01
N TYR A 150 -10.76 -21.49 -13.09
CA TYR A 150 -11.31 -22.24 -14.20
C TYR A 150 -10.51 -22.02 -15.49
N LYS A 151 -10.38 -23.08 -16.28
CA LYS A 151 -9.88 -23.03 -17.65
C LYS A 151 -10.88 -23.73 -18.55
N ASP A 152 -11.36 -23.04 -19.57
CA ASP A 152 -12.34 -23.57 -20.53
C ASP A 152 -13.58 -24.19 -19.84
N GLY A 153 -14.06 -23.53 -18.79
CA GLY A 153 -15.21 -23.97 -17.99
C GLY A 153 -14.94 -25.12 -17.02
N ARG A 154 -13.72 -25.65 -16.94
CA ARG A 154 -13.33 -26.70 -16.01
C ARG A 154 -12.56 -26.14 -14.81
N LEU A 155 -12.96 -26.56 -13.60
CA LEU A 155 -12.23 -26.24 -12.37
C LEU A 155 -10.83 -26.87 -12.41
N VAL A 156 -9.81 -26.02 -12.31
CA VAL A 156 -8.39 -26.41 -12.29
C VAL A 156 -7.89 -26.51 -10.85
N GLN A 157 -8.22 -25.53 -10.02
CA GLN A 157 -7.77 -25.46 -8.64
C GLN A 157 -8.76 -24.67 -7.78
N ALA A 158 -8.87 -25.06 -6.51
CA ALA A 158 -9.55 -24.29 -5.48
C ALA A 158 -8.52 -23.92 -4.40
N LEU A 159 -8.35 -22.62 -4.16
CA LEU A 159 -7.42 -22.05 -3.20
C LEU A 159 -8.22 -21.66 -1.94
N PRO A 160 -7.97 -22.29 -0.78
CA PRO A 160 -8.69 -21.99 0.45
C PRO A 160 -8.32 -20.60 0.97
N THR A 161 -9.28 -19.88 1.55
CA THR A 161 -9.06 -18.58 2.18
C THR A 161 -10.09 -18.33 3.27
N ASP A 162 -9.86 -17.33 4.10
CA ASP A 162 -10.79 -16.86 5.13
C ASP A 162 -10.98 -15.35 4.99
N SER A 163 -11.75 -14.94 3.97
CA SER A 163 -11.86 -13.53 3.56
C SER A 163 -13.24 -12.96 3.85
N VAL A 164 -13.30 -11.92 4.68
CA VAL A 164 -14.50 -11.13 5.00
C VAL A 164 -14.15 -9.65 4.86
N GLY A 165 -14.80 -8.97 3.92
CA GLY A 165 -14.65 -7.54 3.76
C GLY A 165 -15.49 -6.73 4.75
N THR A 166 -15.31 -5.41 4.79
CA THR A 166 -16.00 -4.53 5.74
C THR A 166 -17.31 -3.95 5.23
N CYS A 167 -17.26 -3.29 4.08
CA CYS A 167 -18.42 -2.75 3.38
C CYS A 167 -18.81 -3.58 2.16
N ARG A 168 -17.84 -4.28 1.58
CA ARG A 168 -17.90 -5.06 0.35
C ARG A 168 -16.85 -6.15 0.43
N ILE A 169 -17.00 -7.22 -0.35
CA ILE A 169 -15.97 -8.26 -0.44
C ILE A 169 -14.62 -7.68 -0.89
N PHE A 170 -13.53 -8.29 -0.42
CA PHE A 170 -12.24 -8.15 -1.08
C PHE A 170 -12.27 -8.90 -2.40
N VAL A 171 -11.49 -8.39 -3.35
CA VAL A 171 -11.42 -8.94 -4.70
C VAL A 171 -10.00 -9.40 -4.96
N PRO A 172 -9.80 -10.59 -5.57
CA PRO A 172 -8.48 -11.06 -5.92
C PRO A 172 -7.74 -10.07 -6.82
N GLU A 173 -6.48 -9.84 -6.50
CA GLU A 173 -5.55 -9.10 -7.34
C GLU A 173 -4.53 -10.07 -7.94
N THR A 174 -3.94 -9.69 -9.07
CA THR A 174 -3.00 -10.54 -9.80
C THR A 174 -1.64 -9.86 -10.01
N PRO A 175 -0.93 -9.46 -8.93
CA PRO A 175 0.42 -8.93 -9.04
C PRO A 175 1.42 -10.00 -9.49
N ASP A 176 2.61 -9.60 -9.91
CA ASP A 176 3.76 -10.52 -10.07
C ASP A 176 4.57 -10.44 -8.76
N ILE A 177 4.31 -11.38 -7.84
CA ILE A 177 4.81 -11.38 -6.45
C ILE A 177 6.30 -11.72 -6.42
N ASN A 178 6.75 -12.64 -7.28
CA ASN A 178 8.12 -13.15 -7.31
C ASN A 178 9.00 -12.57 -8.44
N PHE A 179 8.42 -11.71 -9.28
CA PHE A 179 9.07 -10.99 -10.39
C PHE A 179 9.56 -11.92 -11.52
N ASP A 180 8.83 -13.01 -11.76
CA ASP A 180 9.11 -13.97 -12.83
C ASP A 180 8.38 -13.66 -14.16
N GLY A 181 7.53 -12.62 -14.16
CA GLY A 181 6.75 -12.15 -15.30
C GLY A 181 5.34 -12.76 -15.37
N TRP A 182 5.04 -13.78 -14.58
CA TRP A 182 3.71 -14.36 -14.49
C TRP A 182 2.88 -13.69 -13.40
N PRO A 183 1.58 -13.49 -13.66
CA PRO A 183 0.70 -12.95 -12.65
C PRO A 183 0.33 -14.04 -11.62
N ASP A 184 0.57 -13.69 -10.36
CA ASP A 184 0.25 -14.47 -9.17
C ASP A 184 -1.16 -14.11 -8.64
N LEU A 185 -1.48 -14.46 -7.40
CA LEU A 185 -2.74 -14.11 -6.75
C LEU A 185 -2.53 -13.61 -5.33
N THR A 186 -3.24 -12.55 -4.97
CA THR A 186 -3.41 -12.10 -3.59
C THR A 186 -4.88 -11.87 -3.25
N LEU A 187 -5.24 -12.04 -1.98
CA LEU A 187 -6.56 -11.70 -1.45
C LEU A 187 -6.46 -11.27 0.01
N ALA A 188 -6.89 -10.04 0.31
CA ALA A 188 -7.03 -9.56 1.68
C ALA A 188 -8.04 -10.41 2.47
N GLN A 189 -7.74 -10.67 3.75
CA GLN A 189 -8.54 -11.52 4.63
C GLN A 189 -9.59 -10.72 5.40
N PHE A 190 -9.18 -9.67 6.11
CA PHE A 190 -10.09 -8.77 6.83
C PHE A 190 -9.42 -7.40 7.01
N LEU A 191 -10.20 -6.33 7.19
CA LEU A 191 -9.67 -4.99 7.51
C LEU A 191 -9.62 -4.81 9.03
N PRO A 192 -8.43 -4.79 9.66
CA PRO A 192 -8.32 -4.41 11.07
C PRO A 192 -8.52 -2.91 11.26
N ALA A 193 -8.48 -2.45 12.51
CA ALA A 193 -8.51 -1.02 12.86
C ALA A 193 -7.27 -0.22 12.38
N GLY A 194 -6.29 -0.88 11.77
CA GLY A 194 -5.05 -0.28 11.28
C GLY A 194 -4.69 -0.72 9.87
N PRO A 195 -3.57 -0.20 9.34
CA PRO A 195 -3.16 -0.45 7.96
C PRO A 195 -2.71 -1.90 7.71
N ASN A 196 -2.50 -2.70 8.76
CA ASN A 196 -1.94 -4.06 8.66
C ASN A 196 -2.99 -5.10 8.21
N ILE A 197 -3.47 -5.04 6.97
CA ILE A 197 -4.49 -5.94 6.37
C ILE A 197 -3.93 -7.35 5.99
N PRO A 198 -4.13 -8.40 6.81
CA PRO A 198 -3.58 -9.71 6.50
C PRO A 198 -4.02 -10.20 5.11
N THR A 199 -3.09 -10.76 4.35
CA THR A 199 -3.30 -11.07 2.93
C THR A 199 -2.86 -12.51 2.66
N SER A 200 -3.76 -13.29 2.06
CA SER A 200 -3.42 -14.60 1.50
C SER A 200 -2.73 -14.41 0.15
N ALA A 201 -1.74 -15.25 -0.18
CA ALA A 201 -0.94 -15.11 -1.40
C ALA A 201 -0.59 -16.46 -2.00
N TRP A 202 -0.62 -16.55 -3.33
CA TRP A 202 -0.26 -17.75 -4.08
C TRP A 202 0.56 -17.41 -5.31
N ILE A 203 1.68 -18.11 -5.50
CA ILE A 203 2.58 -17.95 -6.65
C ILE A 203 2.21 -18.96 -7.75
N TYR A 204 2.12 -18.50 -8.99
CA TYR A 204 1.88 -19.34 -10.15
C TYR A 204 3.14 -20.10 -10.55
N GLU A 205 3.03 -21.41 -10.76
CA GLU A 205 4.09 -22.28 -11.29
C GLU A 205 3.77 -22.65 -12.75
N PRO A 206 4.39 -22.00 -13.75
CA PRO A 206 4.09 -22.22 -15.17
C PRO A 206 4.28 -23.65 -15.63
N ALA A 207 5.22 -24.40 -15.05
CA ALA A 207 5.49 -25.79 -15.44
C ALA A 207 4.33 -26.72 -15.09
N THR A 208 3.59 -26.42 -14.02
CA THR A 208 2.46 -27.24 -13.57
C THR A 208 1.11 -26.62 -13.88
N GLY A 209 1.08 -25.31 -14.15
CA GLY A 209 -0.14 -24.53 -14.29
C GLY A 209 -0.91 -24.40 -12.98
N LYS A 210 -0.25 -24.47 -11.82
CA LYS A 210 -0.92 -24.40 -10.51
C LYS A 210 -0.37 -23.25 -9.68
N PHE A 211 -1.12 -22.89 -8.65
CA PHE A 211 -0.75 -21.89 -7.67
C PHE A 211 -0.29 -22.57 -6.38
N ASP A 212 0.90 -22.21 -5.91
CA ASP A 212 1.48 -22.65 -4.65
C ASP A 212 1.17 -21.61 -3.56
N ASP A 213 0.66 -22.06 -2.41
CA ASP A 213 0.35 -21.18 -1.27
C ASP A 213 1.64 -20.70 -0.58
N VAL A 214 1.81 -19.38 -0.54
CA VAL A 214 2.94 -18.70 0.12
C VAL A 214 2.47 -17.75 1.21
N SER A 215 1.21 -17.86 1.64
CA SER A 215 0.62 -16.98 2.66
C SER A 215 1.43 -16.96 3.95
N ALA A 216 1.95 -18.13 4.39
CA ALA A 216 2.81 -18.22 5.56
C ALA A 216 4.17 -17.52 5.37
N THR A 217 4.76 -17.60 4.17
CA THR A 217 6.01 -16.89 3.85
C THR A 217 5.82 -15.37 3.84
N MET A 218 4.59 -14.92 3.55
CA MET A 218 4.22 -13.50 3.47
C MET A 218 3.51 -12.98 4.72
N GLU A 219 3.39 -13.78 5.79
CA GLU A 219 2.57 -13.41 6.96
C GLU A 219 3.02 -12.11 7.65
N GLN A 220 4.33 -11.81 7.56
CA GLN A 220 4.95 -10.60 8.11
C GLN A 220 4.81 -9.39 7.17
N MET A 221 4.14 -9.54 6.02
CA MET A 221 3.81 -8.50 5.07
C MET A 221 2.29 -8.33 5.03
N THR A 222 1.78 -7.58 6.00
CA THR A 222 0.37 -7.34 6.22
C THR A 222 -0.25 -6.31 5.28
N SER A 223 0.48 -5.70 4.35
CA SER A 223 -0.09 -4.93 3.22
C SER A 223 0.95 -4.82 2.11
N PRO A 224 1.28 -5.97 1.49
CA PRO A 224 2.42 -6.05 0.60
C PRO A 224 2.17 -5.22 -0.67
N ASN A 225 3.20 -4.50 -1.07
CA ASN A 225 3.30 -3.78 -2.33
C ASN A 225 4.46 -4.38 -3.13
N PHE A 226 4.32 -4.40 -4.45
CA PHE A 226 5.27 -5.07 -5.35
C PHE A 226 5.94 -4.04 -6.26
N ASP A 227 7.24 -3.79 -6.02
CA ASP A 227 8.05 -2.93 -6.87
C ASP A 227 8.73 -3.79 -7.94
N THR A 228 8.12 -3.84 -9.13
CA THR A 228 8.65 -4.57 -10.27
C THR A 228 9.98 -4.03 -10.78
N ALA A 229 10.25 -2.72 -10.65
CA ALA A 229 11.47 -2.10 -11.15
C ALA A 229 12.68 -2.55 -10.33
N ASN A 230 12.52 -2.58 -9.00
CA ASN A 230 13.57 -2.97 -8.08
C ASN A 230 13.52 -4.46 -7.68
N LYS A 231 12.45 -5.17 -8.04
CA LYS A 231 12.16 -6.56 -7.65
C LYS A 231 12.12 -6.74 -6.14
N LEU A 232 11.35 -5.89 -5.48
CA LEU A 232 11.21 -5.82 -4.03
C LEU A 232 9.75 -5.91 -3.61
N VAL A 233 9.51 -6.61 -2.51
CA VAL A 233 8.24 -6.57 -1.79
C VAL A 233 8.42 -5.61 -0.63
N TRP A 234 7.51 -4.66 -0.46
CA TRP A 234 7.56 -3.74 0.68
C TRP A 234 6.21 -3.60 1.37
N ASP A 235 6.24 -3.29 2.65
CA ASP A 235 5.04 -3.12 3.48
C ASP A 235 5.20 -1.91 4.40
N PHE A 236 4.12 -1.14 4.57
CA PHE A 236 4.02 -0.11 5.58
C PHE A 236 3.12 -0.60 6.71
N GLN A 237 3.69 -0.68 7.91
CA GLN A 237 3.04 -1.30 9.06
C GLN A 237 2.89 -0.31 10.19
N ARG A 238 1.93 -0.62 11.07
CA ARG A 238 1.67 0.12 12.29
C ARG A 238 1.68 -0.81 13.50
N GLY A 239 2.60 -0.59 14.44
CA GLY A 239 2.68 -1.34 15.69
C GLY A 239 1.72 -0.82 16.76
N SER A 240 1.51 0.50 16.82
CA SER A 240 0.61 1.18 17.75
C SER A 240 0.09 2.50 17.13
N CYS A 241 -0.63 3.35 17.87
CA CYS A 241 -1.05 4.65 17.33
C CYS A 241 0.13 5.54 16.87
N CYS A 242 1.33 5.32 17.42
CA CYS A 242 2.50 6.16 17.19
C CYS A 242 3.73 5.35 16.76
N ASP A 243 3.58 4.12 16.27
CA ASP A 243 4.69 3.25 15.87
C ASP A 243 4.48 2.79 14.43
N HIS A 244 5.38 3.19 13.53
CA HIS A 244 5.26 2.95 12.11
C HIS A 244 6.55 2.33 11.59
N TYR A 245 6.39 1.39 10.67
CA TYR A 245 7.49 0.64 10.09
C TYR A 245 7.36 0.64 8.57
N VAL A 246 8.49 0.63 7.89
CA VAL A 246 8.58 0.24 6.47
C VAL A 246 9.51 -0.95 6.43
N THR A 247 9.01 -2.08 5.94
CA THR A 247 9.80 -3.31 5.76
C THR A 247 9.99 -3.56 4.28
N ILE A 248 11.22 -3.81 3.85
CA ILE A 248 11.56 -4.14 2.46
C ILE A 248 12.17 -5.53 2.46
N ALA A 249 11.67 -6.40 1.59
CA ALA A 249 12.14 -7.76 1.44
C ALA A 249 12.34 -8.16 -0.02
N LYS A 250 13.13 -9.23 -0.19
CA LYS A 250 13.46 -9.80 -1.49
C LYS A 250 13.35 -11.31 -1.44
N TRP A 251 12.84 -11.90 -2.52
CA TRP A 251 12.84 -13.34 -2.70
C TRP A 251 14.27 -13.88 -2.81
N LYS A 252 14.57 -14.91 -2.02
CA LYS A 252 15.77 -15.74 -2.13
C LYS A 252 15.33 -17.20 -2.21
N GLY A 253 15.17 -17.70 -3.45
CA GLY A 253 14.53 -18.99 -3.66
C GLY A 253 13.06 -18.92 -3.26
N LYS A 254 12.63 -19.80 -2.34
CA LYS A 254 11.23 -19.86 -1.84
C LYS A 254 10.99 -19.05 -0.56
N GLU A 255 11.99 -18.30 -0.10
CA GLU A 255 11.89 -17.49 1.12
C GLU A 255 11.87 -16.01 0.78
N LEU A 256 11.06 -15.26 1.52
CA LEU A 256 11.05 -13.80 1.47
C LEU A 256 11.94 -13.28 2.61
N VAL A 257 13.07 -12.67 2.25
CA VAL A 257 14.08 -12.23 3.22
C VAL A 257 14.05 -10.72 3.34
N GLN A 258 13.83 -10.21 4.56
CA GLN A 258 13.95 -8.79 4.88
C GLN A 258 15.38 -8.31 4.54
N VAL A 259 15.47 -7.26 3.72
CA VAL A 259 16.74 -6.65 3.31
C VAL A 259 16.93 -5.27 3.93
N GLU A 260 15.85 -4.59 4.29
CA GLU A 260 15.88 -3.26 4.91
C GLU A 260 14.64 -3.06 5.78
N GLN A 261 14.77 -2.28 6.86
CA GLN A 261 13.63 -1.88 7.68
C GLN A 261 13.87 -0.49 8.28
N GLY A 262 12.85 0.35 8.19
CA GLY A 262 12.76 1.63 8.85
C GLY A 262 11.73 1.58 9.96
N GLU A 263 12.05 2.20 11.09
CA GLU A 263 11.11 2.42 12.19
C GLU A 263 10.99 3.93 12.44
N SER A 264 9.80 4.36 12.86
CA SER A 264 9.58 5.75 13.28
C SER A 264 10.20 6.04 14.64
N PHE A 265 10.68 7.27 14.80
CA PHE A 265 11.39 7.70 15.99
C PHE A 265 11.06 9.14 16.37
N PHE A 266 11.54 9.55 17.54
CA PHE A 266 11.40 10.89 18.06
C PHE A 266 12.76 11.58 18.08
N GLN A 267 12.91 12.60 17.24
CA GLN A 267 14.12 13.40 17.19
C GLN A 267 14.03 14.58 18.18
N PRO A 268 14.92 14.65 19.18
CA PRO A 268 14.92 15.75 20.13
C PRO A 268 15.51 17.03 19.52
N VAL A 269 14.80 18.14 19.68
CA VAL A 269 15.18 19.47 19.17
C VAL A 269 14.99 20.50 20.27
N ARG A 270 15.94 21.42 20.45
CA ARG A 270 15.83 22.57 21.34
C ARG A 270 15.47 23.82 20.54
N THR A 271 14.37 24.46 20.94
CA THR A 271 13.92 25.73 20.39
C THR A 271 13.50 26.66 21.51
N ASN A 272 13.98 27.91 21.49
CA ASN A 272 13.70 28.90 22.54
C ASN A 272 13.97 28.38 23.97
N GLY A 273 15.06 27.60 24.14
CA GLY A 273 15.45 27.01 25.41
C GLY A 273 14.60 25.81 25.88
N LYS A 274 13.57 25.41 25.13
CA LYS A 274 12.72 24.25 25.44
C LYS A 274 13.06 23.07 24.52
N ILE A 275 13.15 21.88 25.11
CA ILE A 275 13.32 20.63 24.35
C ILE A 275 11.94 20.18 23.87
N ARG A 276 11.89 19.71 22.63
CA ARG A 276 10.73 19.12 21.97
C ARG A 276 11.14 17.84 21.26
N TYR A 277 10.16 16.99 20.93
CA TYR A 277 10.37 15.69 20.32
C TYR A 277 9.60 15.62 19.01
N CYS A 278 10.35 15.67 17.91
CA CYS A 278 9.80 15.66 16.56
C CYS A 278 9.59 14.23 16.12
N TYR A 279 8.34 13.84 15.87
CA TYR A 279 8.04 12.51 15.33
C TYR A 279 8.45 12.42 13.85
N VAL A 280 9.29 11.43 13.53
CA VAL A 280 9.81 11.18 12.18
C VAL A 280 9.32 9.82 11.70
N MET A 281 8.64 9.80 10.56
CA MET A 281 8.08 8.58 9.97
C MET A 281 8.95 8.06 8.82
N PRO A 282 9.18 6.74 8.74
CA PRO A 282 9.78 6.13 7.55
C PRO A 282 8.77 6.10 6.40
N THR A 283 9.30 6.10 5.19
CA THR A 283 8.55 5.95 3.94
C THR A 283 9.33 5.06 2.98
N TYR A 284 8.64 4.38 2.06
CA TYR A 284 9.30 3.68 0.97
C TYR A 284 9.51 4.64 -0.21
N ARG A 285 10.72 4.70 -0.77
CA ARG A 285 11.01 5.40 -2.02
C ARG A 285 12.09 4.67 -2.80
N ASP A 286 11.77 4.35 -4.06
CA ASP A 286 12.70 3.80 -5.05
C ASP A 286 13.61 2.68 -4.51
N GLY A 287 13.01 1.69 -3.84
CA GLY A 287 13.73 0.54 -3.31
C GLY A 287 14.34 0.70 -1.92
N HIS A 288 14.19 1.87 -1.29
CA HIS A 288 14.83 2.19 -0.01
C HIS A 288 13.85 2.78 1.02
N VAL A 289 14.25 2.70 2.29
CA VAL A 289 13.61 3.43 3.38
C VAL A 289 14.15 4.86 3.37
N GLU A 290 13.23 5.83 3.36
CA GLU A 290 13.55 7.25 3.49
C GLU A 290 12.78 7.89 4.63
N TYR A 291 13.39 8.92 5.23
CA TYR A 291 12.80 9.75 6.27
C TYR A 291 12.65 11.20 5.76
N PRO A 292 11.54 11.54 5.09
CA PRO A 292 11.39 12.85 4.44
C PRO A 292 11.46 14.03 5.42
N ASP A 293 11.09 13.80 6.68
CA ASP A 293 11.00 14.81 7.74
C ASP A 293 12.23 14.83 8.68
N VAL A 294 13.31 14.12 8.35
CA VAL A 294 14.52 14.06 9.18
C VAL A 294 15.34 15.34 9.12
N THR A 295 16.33 15.45 10.00
CA THR A 295 17.32 16.53 9.93
C THR A 295 18.33 16.32 8.83
N TRP A 296 18.46 17.36 7.99
CA TRP A 296 19.35 17.37 6.83
C TRP A 296 20.61 18.17 7.11
N ASN A 297 21.76 17.63 6.73
CA ASN A 297 23.01 18.38 6.71
C ASN A 297 23.08 19.27 5.46
N ALA A 298 23.03 20.60 5.65
CA ALA A 298 23.18 21.59 4.59
C ALA A 298 24.59 22.20 4.52
N GLY A 299 25.59 21.51 5.09
CA GLY A 299 26.98 21.94 5.15
C GLY A 299 27.26 22.79 6.37
N ASP A 300 26.82 24.05 6.37
CA ASP A 300 27.11 25.01 7.45
C ASP A 300 26.13 24.93 8.63
N ARG A 301 24.98 24.28 8.43
CA ARG A 301 23.94 24.08 9.44
C ARG A 301 23.14 22.82 9.19
N LEU A 302 22.62 22.26 10.27
CA LEU A 302 21.60 21.20 10.21
C LEU A 302 20.20 21.83 10.12
N LEU A 303 19.38 21.34 9.19
CA LEU A 303 18.02 21.82 8.96
C LEU A 303 17.01 20.84 9.58
N PRO A 304 16.37 21.17 10.71
CA PRO A 304 15.29 20.37 11.24
C PRO A 304 13.97 20.65 10.53
N ARG A 305 13.02 19.73 10.71
CA ARG A 305 11.59 20.03 10.60
C ARG A 305 11.22 21.25 11.46
N ASN A 306 10.16 21.95 11.08
CA ASN A 306 9.59 23.04 11.87
C ASN A 306 9.35 22.61 13.35
N PRO A 307 10.14 23.12 14.32
CA PRO A 307 10.07 22.65 15.70
C PRO A 307 8.75 22.96 16.41
N SER A 308 7.91 23.83 15.85
CA SER A 308 6.59 24.13 16.43
C SER A 308 5.60 22.97 16.32
N GLU A 309 5.83 22.05 15.39
CA GLU A 309 5.01 20.85 15.18
C GLU A 309 5.42 19.68 16.08
N CYS A 310 6.49 19.84 16.86
CA CYS A 310 7.05 18.80 17.71
C CYS A 310 6.44 18.84 19.11
N ASP A 311 6.30 17.67 19.72
CA ASP A 311 5.69 17.49 21.02
C ASP A 311 6.56 18.10 22.13
N ALA A 312 5.90 18.72 23.11
CA ALA A 312 6.59 19.33 24.25
C ALA A 312 7.02 18.30 25.30
N ASP A 313 6.27 17.19 25.40
CA ASP A 313 6.53 16.11 26.33
C ASP A 313 7.33 15.00 25.64
N PRO A 314 8.24 14.31 26.35
CA PRO A 314 8.93 13.15 25.81
C PRO A 314 7.96 11.99 25.56
N PRO A 315 8.30 11.07 24.63
CA PRO A 315 7.56 9.82 24.49
C PRO A 315 7.67 8.97 25.76
N GLU A 316 6.76 8.00 25.89
CA GLU A 316 6.71 7.09 27.05
C GLU A 316 7.98 6.25 27.22
N SER A 317 8.70 5.99 26.12
CA SER A 317 9.95 5.22 26.09
C SER A 317 11.08 6.00 25.42
N TRP A 318 12.29 5.89 26.00
CA TRP A 318 13.52 6.48 25.45
C TRP A 318 14.13 5.65 24.32
N GLU A 319 13.71 4.40 24.10
CA GLU A 319 14.30 3.51 23.08
C GLU A 319 14.17 4.05 21.65
N ARG A 320 13.13 4.84 21.41
CA ARG A 320 12.82 5.48 20.13
C ARG A 320 13.17 6.96 20.10
N VAL A 321 13.84 7.46 21.14
CA VAL A 321 14.42 8.81 21.12
C VAL A 321 15.86 8.69 20.69
N HIS A 322 16.20 9.32 19.58
CA HIS A 322 17.56 9.35 19.08
C HIS A 322 17.75 10.51 18.10
N MET A 323 19.00 10.95 17.97
CA MET A 323 19.39 11.91 16.96
C MET A 323 19.73 11.17 15.68
N GLU A 324 19.16 11.61 14.56
CA GLU A 324 19.55 11.16 13.23
C GLU A 324 19.94 12.37 12.37
N VAL A 325 21.01 12.25 11.59
CA VAL A 325 21.38 13.23 10.57
C VAL A 325 21.64 12.52 9.26
N TYR A 326 20.98 13.01 8.21
CA TYR A 326 21.14 12.53 6.86
C TYR A 326 21.76 13.61 5.97
N LEU A 327 22.62 13.19 5.06
CA LEU A 327 23.10 14.01 3.95
C LEU A 327 22.26 13.71 2.72
N ARG A 328 21.94 14.77 1.97
CA ARG A 328 21.40 14.64 0.63
C ARG A 328 22.41 15.19 -0.37
N ASP A 329 22.95 14.35 -1.24
CA ASP A 329 23.82 14.81 -2.32
C ASP A 329 23.00 15.67 -3.28
N THR A 330 23.40 16.93 -3.42
CA THR A 330 22.67 17.93 -4.20
C THR A 330 22.79 17.72 -5.71
N ARG A 331 23.68 16.84 -6.18
CA ARG A 331 23.93 16.58 -7.61
C ARG A 331 23.03 15.49 -8.17
N ASN A 332 22.81 14.42 -7.42
CA ASN A 332 22.01 13.27 -7.85
C ASN A 332 20.78 13.02 -6.96
N GLY A 333 20.69 13.67 -5.80
CA GLY A 333 19.57 13.54 -4.88
C GLY A 333 19.71 12.39 -3.90
N ASP A 334 20.80 11.62 -3.94
CA ASP A 334 21.05 10.45 -3.09
C ASP A 334 21.06 10.85 -1.62
N ILE A 335 20.52 9.97 -0.78
CA ILE A 335 20.47 10.16 0.67
C ILE A 335 21.46 9.20 1.32
N SER A 336 22.34 9.71 2.19
CA SER A 336 23.22 8.89 3.00
C SER A 336 23.08 9.24 4.48
N HIS A 337 23.05 8.21 5.31
CA HIS A 337 23.07 8.33 6.75
C HIS A 337 24.45 8.81 7.23
N GLU A 338 24.50 9.91 7.99
CA GLU A 338 25.78 10.46 8.51
C GLU A 338 25.98 10.18 10.00
N TYR A 339 24.90 10.21 10.77
CA TYR A 339 24.98 10.20 12.23
C TYR A 339 23.72 9.59 12.84
N SER A 340 23.90 8.66 13.77
CA SER A 340 22.85 8.15 14.65
C SER A 340 23.37 8.10 16.08
N GLU A 341 22.58 8.59 17.02
CA GLU A 341 22.89 8.43 18.45
C GLU A 341 21.63 8.24 19.28
N LYS A 342 21.58 7.09 19.94
CA LYS A 342 20.51 6.74 20.87
C LYS A 342 20.69 7.40 22.23
N VAL A 343 19.58 7.62 22.92
CA VAL A 343 19.62 8.07 24.31
C VAL A 343 20.42 7.08 25.16
N GLN A 344 21.37 7.62 25.92
CA GLN A 344 22.14 6.87 26.91
C GLN A 344 21.59 7.16 28.31
N MET A 345 21.87 6.30 29.29
CA MET A 345 21.47 6.55 30.67
C MET A 345 22.69 6.87 31.52
N GLU A 346 22.71 8.07 32.11
CA GLU A 346 23.81 8.55 32.94
C GLU A 346 23.43 8.60 34.42
N THR A 347 24.36 8.28 35.32
CA THR A 347 24.13 8.44 36.75
C THR A 347 24.44 9.86 37.20
N VAL A 348 23.44 10.56 37.71
CA VAL A 348 23.56 11.92 38.25
C VAL A 348 22.97 12.02 39.65
N GLU A 349 23.40 13.03 40.40
CA GLU A 349 22.86 13.32 41.72
C GLU A 349 21.73 14.35 41.61
N ILE A 350 20.53 13.98 42.07
CA ILE A 350 19.35 14.84 42.10
C ILE A 350 18.82 14.87 43.53
N LYS A 351 18.83 16.05 44.16
CA LYS A 351 18.37 16.25 45.55
C LYS A 351 19.00 15.24 46.53
N GLY A 352 20.30 14.96 46.39
CA GLY A 352 21.05 14.04 47.26
C GLY A 352 20.84 12.54 46.97
N LYS A 353 20.11 12.18 45.91
CA LYS A 353 19.92 10.79 45.49
C LYS A 353 20.62 10.53 44.15
N ARG A 354 21.29 9.38 44.03
CA ARG A 354 21.85 8.93 42.74
C ARG A 354 20.74 8.34 41.88
N MET A 355 20.53 8.92 40.71
CA MET A 355 19.51 8.51 39.75
C MET A 355 20.15 8.28 38.38
N LYS A 356 19.63 7.31 37.62
CA LYS A 356 19.93 7.13 36.20
C LYS A 356 18.97 7.98 35.38
N CYS A 357 19.51 8.93 34.63
CA CYS A 357 18.74 9.89 33.86
C CYS A 357 19.09 9.82 32.36
N PRO A 358 18.16 10.18 31.47
CA PRO A 358 18.41 10.24 30.04
C PRO A 358 19.49 11.28 29.70
N TYR A 359 20.52 10.84 28.98
CA TYR A 359 21.49 11.68 28.30
C TYR A 359 21.13 11.70 26.82
N VAL A 360 20.69 12.86 26.37
CA VAL A 360 20.04 13.05 25.07
C VAL A 360 20.93 13.93 24.21
N GLN A 361 21.28 13.42 23.03
CA GLN A 361 21.79 14.27 21.95
C GLN A 361 20.62 14.88 21.21
N LEU A 362 20.66 16.20 21.01
CA LEU A 362 19.58 16.99 20.45
C LEU A 362 20.10 18.04 19.49
N LEU A 363 19.21 18.53 18.64
CA LEU A 363 19.54 19.61 17.73
C LEU A 363 19.24 20.95 18.40
N ASP A 364 20.24 21.80 18.55
CA ASP A 364 20.13 23.13 19.14
C ASP A 364 20.61 24.18 18.13
N ASN A 365 19.68 24.98 17.61
CA ASN A 365 19.96 26.04 16.65
C ASN A 365 20.82 25.61 15.45
N GLY A 366 20.57 24.41 14.91
CA GLY A 366 21.28 23.88 13.74
C GLY A 366 22.61 23.20 14.04
N GLN A 367 22.92 22.96 15.31
CA GLN A 367 24.10 22.19 15.75
C GLN A 367 23.69 21.03 16.67
N VAL A 368 24.51 19.98 16.71
CA VAL A 368 24.33 18.89 17.68
C VAL A 368 24.81 19.37 19.05
N ALA A 369 23.96 19.22 20.06
CA ALA A 369 24.28 19.45 21.46
C ALA A 369 23.85 18.21 22.27
N ALA A 370 24.35 18.11 23.50
CA ALA A 370 23.95 17.04 24.40
C ALA A 370 23.52 17.60 25.75
N VAL A 371 22.58 16.91 26.40
CA VAL A 371 22.06 17.31 27.71
C VAL A 371 21.60 16.09 28.51
N THR A 372 21.94 16.06 29.79
CA THR A 372 21.33 15.12 30.74
C THR A 372 20.03 15.72 31.27
N LEU A 373 18.91 15.02 31.06
CA LEU A 373 17.59 15.42 31.55
C LEU A 373 17.48 15.10 33.05
N LYS A 374 17.65 16.12 33.90
CA LYS A 374 17.66 15.96 35.37
C LYS A 374 16.28 16.10 36.03
N ASP A 375 15.20 16.02 35.26
CA ASP A 375 13.85 15.96 35.84
C ASP A 375 13.67 14.59 36.51
N PRO A 376 13.38 14.53 37.83
CA PRO A 376 13.16 13.27 38.54
C PRO A 376 12.11 12.36 37.90
N ASN A 377 11.13 12.91 37.17
CA ASN A 377 10.08 12.15 36.51
C ASN A 377 10.60 11.28 35.35
N TYR A 378 11.76 11.64 34.79
CA TYR A 378 12.39 10.91 33.69
C TYR A 378 13.53 9.99 34.14
N CYS A 379 13.88 10.03 35.42
CA CYS A 379 15.00 9.32 35.98
C CYS A 379 14.56 8.14 36.83
N THR A 380 15.36 7.07 36.82
CA THR A 380 15.15 5.90 37.70
C THR A 380 16.15 5.90 38.85
N ALA A 381 15.75 5.46 40.05
CA ALA A 381 16.69 5.36 41.17
C ALA A 381 17.80 4.36 40.83
N SER A 382 19.07 4.74 41.05
CA SER A 382 20.17 3.80 40.90
C SER A 382 20.11 2.78 42.04
N LYS A 383 20.22 1.48 41.71
CA LYS A 383 20.34 0.41 42.71
C LYS A 383 21.64 0.52 43.50
#